data_AF-A0A9P9Z4J2-F1
#
_entry.id   AF-A0A9P9Z4J2-F1
#
_cell.length_a   1.000
_cell.length_b   1.000
_cell.length_c   1.000
_cell.angle_alpha   90.00
_cell.angle_beta   90.00
_cell.angle_gamma   90.00
#
_symmetry.space_group_name_H-M   'P 1'
#
loop_
_entity.id
_entity.type
_entity.pdbx_description
1 polymer ?
#
loop_
_entity_poly.entity_id
_entity_poly.type
_entity_poly.pdbx_seq_one_letter_code
_entity_poly.pdbx_strand_id
1 'polypeptide(L)'
;MSLKEFAGQLPDFAKDIRLNVGSLLNEPVLNDQRKYGLLLACAHGTGHKPLVEAAEAECASKLSPEAANAARAAAAVMAMNNVYYRFTAPGREPGIS
;
A
#
# COMPACT_ATOMS: atom_id res chain seq x y z
N MET A 1 4.01 16.18 -1.81
CA MET A 1 2.74 16.23 -1.07
C MET A 1 2.69 15.02 -0.16
N SER A 2 2.23 15.18 1.08
CA SER A 2 2.03 14.10 2.06
C SER A 2 0.83 13.21 1.69
N LEU A 3 0.78 12.00 2.26
CA LEU A 3 -0.39 11.11 2.10
C LEU A 3 -1.67 11.74 2.68
N LYS A 4 -1.54 12.51 3.76
CA LYS A 4 -2.66 13.22 4.38
C LYS A 4 -3.23 14.30 3.46
N GLU A 5 -2.37 15.08 2.81
CA GLU A 5 -2.78 16.10 1.84
C GLU A 5 -3.41 15.47 0.60
N PHE A 6 -2.84 14.36 0.10
CA PHE A 6 -3.42 13.61 -1.02
C PHE A 6 -4.82 13.10 -0.69
N ALA A 7 -5.00 12.46 0.47
CA ALA A 7 -6.31 12.02 0.95
C ALA A 7 -7.28 13.19 1.17
N GLY A 8 -6.77 14.40 1.43
CA GLY A 8 -7.55 15.63 1.50
C GLY A 8 -8.31 15.96 0.21
N GLN A 9 -7.80 15.55 -0.95
CA GLN A 9 -8.41 15.79 -2.27
C GLN A 9 -9.60 14.87 -2.56
N LEU A 10 -9.85 13.87 -1.71
CA LEU A 10 -10.97 12.96 -1.90
C LEU A 10 -12.31 13.70 -1.78
N PRO A 11 -13.29 13.38 -2.66
CA PRO A 11 -14.62 13.97 -2.62
C PRO A 11 -15.38 13.59 -1.34
N ASP A 12 -16.44 14.33 -1.02
CA ASP A 12 -17.16 14.17 0.25
C ASP A 12 -17.75 12.78 0.47
N PHE A 13 -18.17 12.09 -0.60
CA PHE A 13 -18.67 10.71 -0.52
C PHE A 13 -17.58 9.71 -0.09
N ALA A 14 -16.30 10.08 -0.15
CA ALA A 14 -15.16 9.26 0.26
C ALA A 14 -14.57 9.70 1.62
N LYS A 15 -15.35 10.43 2.43
CA LYS A 15 -14.93 10.93 3.76
C LYS A 15 -14.29 9.85 4.64
N ASP A 16 -14.84 8.64 4.68
CA ASP A 16 -14.35 7.59 5.55
C ASP A 16 -12.96 7.08 5.13
N ILE A 17 -12.67 7.05 3.82
CA ILE A 17 -11.32 6.71 3.33
C ILE A 17 -10.31 7.76 3.81
N ARG A 18 -10.67 9.04 3.70
CA ARG A 18 -9.84 10.15 4.19
C ARG A 18 -9.57 10.05 5.70
N LEU A 19 -10.57 9.70 6.50
CA LEU A 19 -10.41 9.49 7.95
C LEU A 19 -9.50 8.29 8.24
N ASN A 20 -9.69 7.17 7.53
CA ASN A 20 -8.89 5.96 7.71
C ASN A 20 -7.40 6.17 7.36
N VAL A 21 -7.08 6.98 6.35
CA VAL A 21 -5.68 7.35 6.07
C VAL A 21 -5.06 8.10 7.26
N GLY A 22 -5.81 9.04 7.86
CA GLY A 22 -5.39 9.72 9.07
C GLY A 22 -5.13 8.76 10.23
N SER A 23 -6.03 7.80 10.46
CA SER A 23 -5.88 6.77 11.49
C SER A 23 -4.66 5.87 11.24
N LEU A 24 -4.45 5.42 10.00
CA LEU A 24 -3.31 4.57 9.62
C LEU A 24 -1.96 5.26 9.78
N LEU A 25 -1.86 6.56 9.54
CA LEU A 25 -0.61 7.30 9.75
C LEU A 25 -0.25 7.41 11.24
N ASN A 26 -1.26 7.47 12.11
CA ASN A 26 -1.09 7.66 13.56
C ASN A 26 -1.22 6.36 14.37
N GLU A 27 -1.37 5.20 13.72
CA GLU A 27 -1.54 3.93 14.44
C GLU A 27 -0.26 3.56 15.23
N PRO A 28 -0.37 2.99 16.45
CA PRO A 28 0.79 2.73 17.30
C PRO A 28 1.30 1.27 17.29
N VAL A 29 0.65 0.37 16.56
CA VAL A 29 0.92 -1.07 16.57
C VAL A 29 2.19 -1.41 15.80
N LEU A 30 2.40 -0.82 14.63
CA LEU A 30 3.60 -1.05 13.83
C LEU A 30 4.68 -0.02 14.14
N ASN A 31 5.94 -0.48 14.17
CA ASN A 31 7.07 0.44 14.14
C ASN A 31 7.13 1.18 12.78
N ASP A 32 7.88 2.28 12.73
CA ASP A 32 7.92 3.16 11.57
C ASP A 32 8.34 2.42 10.28
N GLN A 33 9.38 1.60 10.33
CA GLN A 33 9.82 0.87 9.14
C GLN A 33 8.72 -0.05 8.59
N ARG A 34 8.00 -0.78 9.45
CA ARG A 34 6.90 -1.66 9.03
C ARG A 34 5.70 -0.86 8.52
N LYS A 35 5.33 0.22 9.21
CA LYS A 35 4.21 1.10 8.82
C LYS A 35 4.46 1.74 7.45
N TYR A 36 5.57 2.45 7.31
CA TYR A 36 5.87 3.17 6.06
C TYR A 36 6.23 2.21 4.93
N GLY A 37 6.90 1.09 5.22
CA GLY A 37 7.12 0.04 4.23
C GLY A 37 5.82 -0.57 3.70
N LEU A 38 4.85 -0.84 4.59
CA LEU A 38 3.53 -1.32 4.21
C LEU A 38 2.77 -0.30 3.34
N LEU A 39 2.72 0.97 3.78
CA LEU A 39 2.05 2.04 3.03
C LEU A 39 2.64 2.20 1.62
N LEU A 40 3.98 2.20 1.52
CA LEU A 40 4.68 2.32 0.25
C LEU A 40 4.40 1.12 -0.67
N ALA A 41 4.49 -0.11 -0.15
CA ALA A 41 4.19 -1.31 -0.92
C ALA A 41 2.74 -1.33 -1.42
N CYS A 42 1.78 -0.97 -0.55
CA CYS A 42 0.37 -0.87 -0.92
C CYS A 42 0.14 0.18 -2.01
N ALA A 43 0.76 1.36 -1.91
CA ALA A 43 0.64 2.41 -2.90
C ALA A 43 1.11 1.94 -4.28
N HIS A 44 2.29 1.31 -4.36
CA HIS A 44 2.80 0.70 -5.60
C HIS A 44 1.88 -0.40 -6.13
N GLY A 45 1.32 -1.22 -5.25
CA GLY A 45 0.36 -2.27 -5.61
C GLY A 45 -0.93 -1.75 -6.25
N THR A 46 -1.30 -0.48 -6.04
CA THR A 46 -2.48 0.11 -6.70
C THR A 46 -2.26 0.46 -8.17
N GLY A 47 -1.01 0.66 -8.60
CA GLY A 47 -0.69 1.22 -9.92
C GLY A 47 -1.16 2.66 -10.15
N HIS A 48 -1.70 3.36 -9.13
CA HIS A 48 -2.20 4.72 -9.26
C HIS A 48 -1.09 5.75 -9.01
N LYS A 49 -0.50 6.26 -10.09
CA LYS A 49 0.67 7.16 -10.05
C LYS A 49 0.58 8.32 -9.04
N PRO A 50 -0.51 9.09 -8.96
CA PRO A 50 -0.62 10.17 -7.98
C PRO A 50 -0.48 9.72 -6.51
N LEU A 51 -1.05 8.55 -6.17
CA LEU A 51 -0.92 7.97 -4.84
C LEU A 51 0.50 7.45 -4.59
N VAL A 52 1.12 6.83 -5.61
CA VAL A 52 2.52 6.38 -5.52
C VAL A 52 3.45 7.55 -5.22
N GLU A 53 3.31 8.66 -5.95
CA GLU A 53 4.15 9.85 -5.74
C GLU A 53 3.96 10.46 -4.34
N ALA A 54 2.72 10.50 -3.83
CA ALA A 54 2.43 10.95 -2.48
C ALA A 54 3.05 10.02 -1.41
N ALA A 55 2.96 8.70 -1.61
CA ALA A 55 3.54 7.72 -0.69
C ALA A 55 5.07 7.76 -0.69
N GLU A 56 5.70 7.90 -1.86
CA GLU A 56 7.16 8.06 -2.00
C GLU A 56 7.65 9.30 -1.25
N ALA A 57 6.96 10.44 -1.43
CA ALA A 57 7.29 11.67 -0.72
C ALA A 57 7.11 11.55 0.80
N GLU A 58 6.04 10.89 1.26
CA GLU A 58 5.78 10.64 2.69
C GLU A 58 6.86 9.77 3.35
N CYS A 59 7.38 8.78 2.61
CA CYS A 59 8.29 7.78 3.16
C CYS A 59 9.77 8.15 3.03
N ALA A 60 10.13 9.14 2.19
CA ALA A 60 11.50 9.48 1.85
C ALA A 60 12.42 9.76 3.06
N SER A 61 11.90 10.38 4.11
CA SER A 61 12.66 10.68 5.34
C SER A 61 12.47 9.66 6.47
N LYS A 62 11.66 8.62 6.24
CA LYS A 62 11.20 7.69 7.28
C LYS A 62 11.65 6.25 7.05
N LEU A 63 12.12 5.96 5.84
CA LEU A 63 12.70 4.69 5.45
C LEU A 63 14.13 4.90 5.00
N SER A 64 15.00 3.94 5.29
CA SER A 64 16.28 3.86 4.61
C SER A 64 16.06 3.52 3.12
N PRO A 65 17.03 3.81 2.24
CA PRO A 65 16.96 3.43 0.83
C PRO A 65 16.71 1.92 0.63
N GLU A 66 17.31 1.08 1.47
CA GLU A 66 17.16 -0.38 1.43
C GLU A 66 15.75 -0.80 1.80
N ALA A 67 15.17 -0.21 2.86
CA ALA A 67 13.81 -0.50 3.29
C ALA A 67 12.78 -0.05 2.23
N ALA A 68 12.98 1.12 1.62
CA ALA A 68 12.12 1.60 0.53
C ALA A 68 12.22 0.68 -0.70
N ASN A 69 13.42 0.27 -1.09
CA ASN A 69 13.62 -0.69 -2.18
C ASN A 69 12.99 -2.06 -1.89
N ALA A 70 13.08 -2.54 -0.65
CA ALA A 70 12.43 -3.78 -0.24
C ALA A 70 10.90 -3.69 -0.36
N ALA A 71 10.29 -2.56 0.02
CA ALA A 71 8.85 -2.34 -0.14
C ALA A 71 8.42 -2.33 -1.62
N ARG A 72 9.19 -1.66 -2.50
CA ARG A 72 8.94 -1.67 -3.95
C ARG A 72 9.10 -3.07 -4.55
N ALA A 73 10.13 -3.81 -4.13
CA ALA A 73 10.36 -5.18 -4.56
C ALA A 73 9.22 -6.11 -4.12
N ALA A 74 8.73 -5.95 -2.88
CA ALA A 74 7.57 -6.69 -2.40
C ALA A 74 6.33 -6.43 -3.27
N ALA A 75 6.03 -5.16 -3.60
CA ALA A 75 4.93 -4.84 -4.49
C ALA A 75 5.07 -5.47 -5.88
N ALA A 76 6.26 -5.40 -6.48
CA ALA A 76 6.54 -5.97 -7.80
C ALA A 76 6.40 -7.50 -7.83
N VAL A 77 7.00 -8.19 -6.86
CA VAL A 77 6.92 -9.65 -6.75
C VAL A 77 5.49 -10.11 -6.46
N MET A 78 4.77 -9.41 -5.57
CA MET A 78 3.37 -9.74 -5.28
C MET A 78 2.45 -9.49 -6.46
N ALA A 79 2.70 -8.47 -7.29
CA ALA A 79 1.94 -8.28 -8.53
C ALA A 79 2.08 -9.48 -9.48
N MET A 80 3.30 -10.00 -9.65
CA MET A 80 3.54 -11.22 -10.44
C MET A 80 2.91 -12.46 -9.79
N ASN A 81 3.21 -12.69 -8.51
CA ASN A 81 2.81 -13.88 -7.78
C ASN A 81 1.29 -14.00 -7.64
N ASN A 82 0.60 -12.90 -7.33
CA ASN A 82 -0.85 -12.89 -7.16
C ASN A 82 -1.59 -13.21 -8.46
N VAL A 83 -0.99 -12.93 -9.62
CA VAL A 83 -1.52 -13.37 -10.91
C VAL A 83 -1.19 -14.83 -11.14
N TYR A 84 0.10 -15.19 -11.14
CA TYR A 84 0.54 -16.55 -11.49
C TYR A 84 -0.07 -17.63 -10.59
N TYR A 85 0.04 -17.49 -9.26
CA TYR A 85 -0.43 -18.51 -8.32
C TYR A 85 -1.95 -18.58 -8.20
N ARG A 86 -2.67 -17.51 -8.54
CA ARG A 86 -4.14 -17.54 -8.60
C ARG A 86 -4.66 -18.51 -9.67
N PHE A 87 -3.90 -18.72 -10.75
CA PHE A 87 -4.32 -19.58 -11.87
C PHE A 87 -3.60 -20.93 -11.92
N THR A 88 -2.52 -21.11 -11.15
CA THR A 88 -1.73 -22.35 -11.14
C THR A 88 -1.82 -23.14 -9.84
N ALA A 89 -2.44 -22.59 -8.78
CA ALA A 89 -2.71 -23.34 -7.57
C ALA A 89 -3.61 -24.55 -7.89
N PRO A 90 -3.17 -25.79 -7.61
CA PRO A 90 -3.99 -26.98 -7.85
C PRO A 90 -5.24 -26.93 -6.97
N GLY A 91 -6.42 -27.01 -7.60
CA GLY A 91 -7.69 -27.36 -6.97
C GLY A 91 -8.18 -26.42 -5.87
N ARG A 92 -8.80 -25.30 -6.23
CA ARG A 92 -10.00 -24.88 -5.49
C ARG A 92 -11.11 -25.81 -5.98
N GLU A 93 -11.41 -26.87 -5.24
CA GLU A 93 -12.62 -27.66 -5.52
C GLU A 93 -13.80 -26.68 -5.58
N PRO A 94 -14.64 -26.71 -6.63
CA PRO A 94 -15.91 -26.01 -6.60
C PRO A 94 -16.72 -26.68 -5.49
N GLY A 95 -16.79 -26.02 -4.33
CA GLY A 95 -17.65 -26.45 -3.24
C GLY A 95 -19.07 -26.57 -3.76
N ILE A 96 -19.58 -27.80 -3.78
CA ILE A 96 -20.99 -28.11 -3.92
C ILE A 96 -21.68 -27.44 -2.72
N SER A 97 -22.44 -26.40 -2.99
CA SER A 97 -23.44 -25.85 -2.05
C SER A 97 -24.65 -26.78 -1.99
#